data_AF-A0A5Q4BYM2-F1
#
_entry.id   AF-A0A5Q4BYM2-F1
#
_cell.length_a   1.000
_cell.length_b   1.000
_cell.length_c   1.000
_cell.angle_alpha   90.00
_cell.angle_beta   90.00
_cell.angle_gamma   90.00
#
_symmetry.space_group_name_H-M   'P 1'
#
loop_
_entity.id
_entity.type
_entity.pdbx_description
1 polymer ?
#
loop_
_entity_poly.entity_id
_entity_poly.type
_entity_poly.pdbx_seq_one_letter_code
_entity_poly.pdbx_strand_id
1 'polypeptide(L)'
;MRLSSTLSALALAASALAVDCEEVTPYGDAMTKFDFGRCETRKWQSSESGTQVDIQEDCRLNQRWPNARPVSYVCIEPEEPKHGKKCFKTPDSVAEPCTIPPSHCAILNVFGWS
;
A
#
# COMPACT_ATOMS: atom_id res chain seq x y z
N MET A 1 40.12 32.98 -25.63
CA MET A 1 39.90 31.52 -25.65
C MET A 1 38.66 31.22 -24.85
N ARG A 2 37.63 30.64 -25.48
CA ARG A 2 36.38 30.22 -24.84
C ARG A 2 36.60 28.83 -24.22
N LEU A 3 36.21 28.63 -22.97
CA LEU A 3 36.00 27.30 -22.42
C LEU A 3 34.62 27.27 -21.77
N SER A 4 33.65 26.82 -22.57
CA SER A 4 32.38 26.28 -22.10
C SER A 4 32.67 25.02 -21.31
N SER A 5 31.99 24.85 -20.18
CA SER A 5 31.84 23.54 -19.55
C SER A 5 30.47 23.48 -18.91
N THR A 6 29.46 23.21 -19.74
CA THR A 6 28.15 22.75 -19.28
C THR A 6 28.32 21.28 -18.90
N LEU A 7 28.58 21.01 -17.62
CA LEU A 7 28.46 19.66 -17.07
C LEU A 7 26.96 19.35 -16.90
N SER A 8 26.40 18.75 -17.94
CA SER A 8 25.09 18.09 -17.88
C SER A 8 25.20 16.88 -16.95
N ALA A 9 24.77 17.04 -15.70
CA ALA A 9 24.47 15.91 -14.84
C ALA A 9 23.12 15.32 -15.30
N LEU A 10 23.18 14.27 -16.12
CA LEU A 10 22.06 13.34 -16.28
C LEU A 10 21.86 12.62 -14.94
N ALA A 11 21.00 13.18 -14.10
CA ALA A 11 20.43 12.45 -12.99
C ALA A 11 19.50 11.38 -13.59
N LEU A 12 20.02 10.17 -13.80
CA LEU A 12 19.15 9.00 -14.00
C LEU A 12 18.40 8.79 -12.69
N ALA A 13 17.18 9.32 -12.63
CA ALA A 13 16.20 8.91 -11.65
C ALA A 13 15.81 7.46 -11.98
N ALA A 14 16.55 6.51 -11.40
CA ALA A 14 16.10 5.13 -11.33
C ALA A 14 14.90 5.12 -10.38
N SER A 15 13.70 5.22 -10.93
CA SER A 15 12.48 4.87 -10.20
C SER A 15 12.63 3.41 -9.83
N ALA A 16 13.01 3.11 -8.59
CA ALA A 16 12.93 1.76 -8.06
C ALA A 16 11.47 1.32 -8.21
N LEU A 17 11.20 0.47 -9.21
CA LEU A 17 9.89 -0.09 -9.43
C LEU A 17 9.56 -0.91 -8.19
N ALA A 18 8.60 -0.44 -7.39
CA ALA A 18 8.11 -1.20 -6.27
C ALA A 18 7.57 -2.53 -6.79
N VAL A 19 8.01 -3.64 -6.19
CA VAL A 19 7.61 -5.01 -6.55
C VAL A 19 6.10 -5.14 -6.37
N ASP A 20 5.43 -5.89 -7.24
CA ASP A 20 4.00 -6.16 -7.09
C ASP A 20 3.72 -6.91 -5.78
N CYS A 21 2.62 -6.54 -5.10
CA CYS A 21 2.20 -7.25 -3.90
C CYS A 21 1.77 -8.67 -4.26
N GLU A 22 2.24 -9.66 -3.48
CA GLU A 22 1.84 -11.05 -3.63
C GLU A 22 0.34 -11.21 -3.33
N GLU A 23 -0.42 -11.73 -4.29
CA GLU A 23 -1.84 -12.06 -4.09
C GLU A 23 -1.96 -13.33 -3.25
N VAL A 24 -2.82 -13.30 -2.25
CA VAL A 24 -3.02 -14.41 -1.30
C VAL A 24 -4.51 -14.69 -1.10
N THR A 25 -4.84 -15.88 -0.60
CA THR A 25 -6.19 -16.22 -0.14
C THR A 25 -6.13 -16.59 1.35
N PRO A 26 -6.45 -15.65 2.25
CA PRO A 26 -6.45 -15.94 3.68
C PRO A 26 -7.60 -16.87 4.06
N TYR A 27 -7.39 -17.67 5.10
CA TYR A 27 -8.41 -18.55 5.68
C TYR A 27 -8.95 -17.94 6.98
N GLY A 28 -10.26 -18.08 7.21
CA GLY A 28 -10.94 -17.54 8.39
C GLY A 28 -11.38 -16.08 8.26
N ASP A 29 -11.93 -15.54 9.35
CA ASP A 29 -12.48 -14.19 9.37
C ASP A 29 -11.39 -13.12 9.52
N ALA A 30 -11.71 -11.91 9.03
CA ALA A 30 -10.83 -10.75 9.21
C ALA A 30 -10.66 -10.44 10.70
N MET A 31 -9.43 -10.14 11.10
CA MET A 31 -9.15 -9.69 12.46
C MET A 31 -9.58 -8.25 12.70
N THR A 32 -9.60 -7.43 11.66
CA THR A 32 -10.08 -6.05 11.77
C THR A 32 -10.52 -5.48 10.43
N LYS A 33 -11.41 -4.49 10.47
CA LYS A 33 -11.70 -3.60 9.36
C LYS A 33 -10.89 -2.31 9.55
N PHE A 34 -10.38 -1.76 8.45
CA PHE A 34 -9.76 -0.45 8.48
C PHE A 34 -10.78 0.61 8.04
N ASP A 35 -10.79 1.72 8.76
CA ASP A 35 -11.58 2.89 8.44
C ASP A 35 -10.69 3.98 7.85
N PHE A 36 -11.28 4.82 7.00
CA PHE A 36 -10.59 5.95 6.42
C PHE A 36 -10.36 7.03 7.47
N GLY A 37 -9.11 7.45 7.68
CA GLY A 37 -8.80 8.59 8.55
C GLY A 37 -9.46 9.86 8.02
N ARG A 38 -10.41 10.45 8.77
CA ARG A 38 -11.03 11.73 8.37
C ARG A 38 -9.91 12.75 8.14
N CYS A 39 -9.90 13.34 6.94
CA CYS A 39 -8.97 14.38 6.47
C CYS A 39 -7.59 13.90 5.97
N GLU A 40 -7.27 12.60 6.01
CA GLU A 40 -6.05 12.07 5.38
C GLU A 40 -6.45 11.12 4.26
N THR A 41 -6.25 11.55 3.00
CA THR A 41 -6.64 10.72 1.86
C THR A 41 -5.84 9.41 1.84
N ARG A 42 -6.54 8.29 1.87
CA ARG A 42 -6.02 6.92 1.66
C ARG A 42 -5.10 6.35 2.73
N LYS A 43 -5.21 6.87 3.96
CA LYS A 43 -4.66 6.21 5.15
C LYS A 43 -5.76 5.40 5.81
N TRP A 44 -5.50 4.11 5.98
CA TRP A 44 -6.44 3.15 6.49
C TRP A 44 -6.00 2.76 7.90
N GLN A 45 -6.82 3.09 8.87
CA GLN A 45 -6.54 2.82 10.27
C GLN A 45 -7.61 1.93 10.88
N SER A 46 -7.17 0.87 11.55
CA SER A 46 -8.04 0.07 12.39
C SER A 46 -8.09 0.69 13.78
N SER A 47 -9.27 1.17 14.18
CA SER A 47 -9.52 1.70 15.52
C SER A 47 -9.45 0.60 16.60
N GLU A 48 -9.79 -0.64 16.24
CA GLU A 48 -9.83 -1.79 17.14
C GLU A 48 -8.45 -2.35 17.48
N SER A 49 -7.55 -2.41 16.50
CA SER A 49 -6.24 -3.04 16.66
C SER A 49 -5.09 -2.04 16.85
N GLY A 50 -5.33 -0.76 16.60
CA GLY A 50 -4.29 0.28 16.58
C GLY A 50 -3.34 0.13 15.38
N THR A 51 -3.72 -0.65 14.38
CA THR A 51 -2.91 -0.93 13.18
C THR A 51 -3.16 0.12 12.11
N GLN A 52 -2.08 0.59 11.50
CA GLN A 52 -2.13 1.54 10.39
C GLN A 52 -1.49 0.92 9.14
N VAL A 53 -2.24 0.98 8.04
CA VAL A 53 -1.76 0.64 6.70
C VAL A 53 -1.97 1.84 5.78
N ASP A 54 -0.96 2.12 4.95
CA ASP A 54 -1.02 3.18 3.95
C ASP A 54 -1.19 2.54 2.58
N ILE A 55 -2.21 2.97 1.84
CA ILE A 55 -2.36 2.63 0.42
C ILE A 55 -2.31 3.93 -0.36
N GLN A 56 -1.14 4.24 -0.92
CA GLN A 56 -0.84 5.54 -1.52
C GLN A 56 -1.55 5.76 -2.88
N GLU A 57 -1.48 6.98 -3.41
CA GLU A 57 -2.10 7.33 -4.70
C GLU A 57 -1.52 6.56 -5.89
N ASP A 58 -0.25 6.18 -5.79
CA ASP A 58 0.46 5.32 -6.74
C ASP A 58 0.22 3.81 -6.47
N CYS A 59 -0.82 3.48 -5.71
CA CYS A 59 -1.22 2.11 -5.39
C CYS A 59 -0.19 1.33 -4.57
N ARG A 60 0.70 2.03 -3.86
CA ARG A 60 1.69 1.40 -2.99
C ARG A 60 1.10 1.09 -1.63
N LEU A 61 1.12 -0.20 -1.28
CA LEU A 61 0.76 -0.71 0.04
C LEU A 61 1.96 -0.65 0.97
N ASN A 62 1.73 -0.19 2.20
CA ASN A 62 2.72 -0.19 3.26
C ASN A 62 2.08 -0.37 4.63
N GLN A 63 2.86 -0.86 5.60
CA GLN A 63 2.50 -0.82 7.02
C GLN A 63 3.30 0.28 7.71
N ARG A 64 2.65 1.09 8.55
CA ARG A 64 3.35 2.08 9.36
C ARG A 64 3.97 1.43 10.58
N TRP A 65 5.15 1.91 10.97
CA TRP A 65 5.79 1.47 12.21
C TRP A 65 5.96 2.65 13.18
N PRO A 66 5.76 2.43 14.49
CA PRO A 66 5.37 1.16 15.13
C PRO A 66 3.90 0.80 14.91
N ASN A 67 3.61 -0.48 14.62
CA ASN A 67 2.25 -1.04 14.61
C ASN A 67 2.08 -1.94 15.84
N ALA A 68 1.04 -1.69 16.66
CA ALA A 68 0.78 -2.49 17.85
C ALA A 68 0.43 -3.95 17.51
N ARG A 69 -0.22 -4.16 16.36
CA ARG A 69 -0.63 -5.47 15.84
C ARG A 69 -0.49 -5.50 14.31
N PRO A 70 0.72 -5.67 13.76
CA PRO A 70 0.88 -5.75 12.31
C PRO A 70 -0.01 -6.84 11.72
N VAL A 71 -0.51 -6.59 10.51
CA VAL A 71 -1.26 -7.57 9.73
C VAL A 71 -0.31 -8.26 8.76
N SER A 72 -0.58 -9.52 8.41
CA SER A 72 0.20 -10.28 7.40
C SER A 72 -0.38 -10.12 6.00
N TYR A 73 -1.67 -9.81 5.91
CA TYR A 73 -2.36 -9.58 4.63
C TYR A 73 -3.51 -8.59 4.81
N VAL A 74 -3.78 -7.84 3.73
CA VAL A 74 -4.95 -6.98 3.59
C VAL A 74 -5.80 -7.44 2.42
N CYS A 75 -7.11 -7.49 2.63
CA CYS A 75 -8.06 -7.69 1.53
C CYS A 75 -8.76 -6.38 1.19
N ILE A 76 -8.72 -6.04 -0.09
CA ILE A 76 -9.27 -4.84 -0.67
C ILE A 76 -10.54 -5.19 -1.42
N GLU A 77 -11.62 -4.53 -1.04
CA GLU A 77 -12.83 -4.46 -1.84
C GLU A 77 -12.76 -3.18 -2.69
N PRO A 78 -12.65 -3.31 -4.02
CA PRO A 78 -12.57 -2.15 -4.90
C PRO A 78 -13.91 -1.42 -5.01
N GLU A 79 -13.88 -0.15 -5.36
CA GLU A 79 -15.09 0.63 -5.67
C GLU A 79 -15.89 0.04 -6.84
N GLU A 80 -15.18 -0.53 -7.82
CA GLU A 80 -15.80 -1.22 -8.95
C GLU A 80 -16.05 -2.71 -8.62
N PRO A 81 -17.30 -3.14 -8.35
CA PRO A 81 -17.57 -4.48 -7.81
C PRO A 81 -17.19 -5.63 -8.76
N LYS A 82 -17.11 -5.36 -10.08
CA LYS A 82 -16.75 -6.35 -11.10
C LYS A 82 -15.33 -6.91 -10.93
N HIS A 83 -14.46 -6.21 -10.21
CA HIS A 83 -13.09 -6.66 -9.96
C HIS A 83 -13.00 -7.68 -8.82
N GLY A 84 -14.05 -7.78 -8.00
CA GLY A 84 -14.09 -8.66 -6.85
C GLY A 84 -13.14 -8.23 -5.74
N LYS A 85 -13.28 -8.84 -4.56
CA LYS A 85 -12.35 -8.64 -3.45
C LYS A 85 -11.08 -9.43 -3.70
N LYS A 86 -9.92 -8.82 -3.48
CA LYS A 86 -8.60 -9.49 -3.55
C LYS A 86 -7.77 -9.21 -2.31
N CYS A 87 -6.86 -10.12 -1.98
CA CYS A 87 -6.01 -9.99 -0.82
C CYS A 87 -4.54 -9.99 -1.22
N PHE A 88 -3.77 -9.18 -0.51
CA PHE A 88 -2.36 -8.94 -0.78
C PHE A 88 -1.56 -9.10 0.52
N LYS A 89 -0.41 -9.76 0.41
CA LYS A 89 0.55 -9.81 1.51
C LYS A 89 1.04 -8.40 1.82
N THR A 90 0.98 -8.01 3.08
CA THR A 90 1.47 -6.70 3.50
C THR A 90 2.99 -6.72 3.65
N PRO A 91 3.69 -5.65 3.25
CA PRO A 91 5.11 -5.52 3.52
C PRO A 91 5.41 -5.45 5.01
N ASP A 92 6.55 -6.03 5.40
CA ASP A 92 7.03 -6.02 6.80
C ASP A 92 7.82 -4.75 7.14
N SER A 93 8.18 -3.92 6.16
CA SER A 93 9.04 -2.74 6.32
C SER A 93 8.53 -1.53 5.53
N VAL A 94 8.63 -0.33 6.14
CA VAL A 94 8.27 0.94 5.46
C VAL A 94 9.12 1.19 4.23
N ALA A 95 10.37 0.69 4.23
CA ALA A 95 11.34 0.93 3.17
C ALA A 95 11.05 0.14 1.89
N GLU A 96 10.20 -0.88 1.97
CA GLU A 96 9.95 -1.84 0.88
C GLU A 96 8.44 -1.99 0.62
N PRO A 97 7.74 -0.90 0.25
CA PRO A 97 6.34 -1.02 -0.11
C PRO A 97 6.18 -1.83 -1.39
N CYS A 98 5.03 -2.47 -1.54
CA CYS A 98 4.68 -3.22 -2.75
C CYS A 98 3.55 -2.52 -3.52
N THR A 99 3.39 -2.82 -4.80
CA THR A 99 2.40 -2.20 -5.68
C THR A 99 1.16 -3.09 -5.82
N ILE A 100 -0.03 -2.52 -5.59
CA ILE A 100 -1.32 -3.16 -5.84
C ILE A 100 -1.74 -2.90 -7.29
N PRO A 101 -2.39 -3.87 -7.98
CA PRO A 101 -2.95 -3.63 -9.31
C PRO A 101 -3.88 -2.40 -9.35
N PRO A 102 -3.82 -1.53 -10.38
CA PRO A 102 -4.65 -0.34 -10.47
C PRO A 102 -6.16 -0.60 -10.35
N SER A 103 -6.63 -1.77 -10.77
CA SER A 103 -8.03 -2.20 -10.64
C SER A 103 -8.53 -2.34 -9.19
N HIS A 104 -7.60 -2.40 -8.22
CA HIS A 104 -7.89 -2.52 -6.79
C HIS A 104 -7.36 -1.31 -6.00
N CYS A 105 -7.06 -0.21 -6.68
CA CYS A 105 -6.50 0.99 -6.08
C CYS A 105 -7.56 2.07 -5.78
N ALA A 106 -8.73 1.97 -6.41
CA ALA A 106 -9.94 2.66 -6.00
C ALA A 106 -10.66 1.76 -4.97
N ILE A 107 -10.65 2.17 -3.70
CA ILE A 107 -10.93 1.28 -2.57
C ILE A 107 -12.22 1.67 -1.87
N LEU A 108 -13.15 0.72 -1.75
CA LEU A 108 -14.36 0.85 -0.96
C LEU A 108 -14.15 0.42 0.50
N ASN A 109 -13.55 -0.76 0.72
CA ASN A 109 -13.25 -1.29 2.05
C ASN A 109 -11.88 -1.99 2.10
N VAL A 110 -11.25 -1.97 3.27
CA VAL A 110 -10.03 -2.73 3.57
C VAL A 110 -10.22 -3.55 4.84
N PHE A 111 -9.77 -4.80 4.81
CA PHE A 111 -9.83 -5.74 5.94
C PHE A 111 -8.44 -6.33 6.18
N GLY A 112 -8.10 -6.65 7.43
CA GLY A 112 -6.79 -7.17 7.82
C GLY A 112 -6.85 -8.51 8.56
N TRP A 113 -5.79 -9.31 8.41
CA TRP A 113 -5.58 -10.61 9.07
C TRP A 113 -4.13 -10.72 9.57
N SER A 114 -3.85 -11.63 10.51
CA SER A 114 -2.49 -12.03 10.92
C SER A 114 -2.02 -13.29 10.21
#